data_AF-Q1QNE5-F1
#
_entry.id   AF-Q1QNE5-F1
#
_cell.length_a   1.000
_cell.length_b   1.000
_cell.length_c   1.000
_cell.angle_alpha   90.00
_cell.angle_beta   90.00
_cell.angle_gamma   90.00
#
_symmetry.space_group_name_H-M   'P 1'
#
loop_
_entity.id
_entity.type
_entity.pdbx_description
1 polymer ?
#
loop_
_entity_poly.entity_id
_entity_poly.type
_entity_poly.pdbx_seq_one_letter_code
_entity_poly.pdbx_strand_id
1 'polypeptide(L)' 'MTSDSVWQVVRYLLIAAGSFATGKGWVTSDQVTGIIGAIGTLFTVAWGLYVKANTRAVPSVTAARPDVPTVSAATGAVK' A
#
# COMPACT_ATOMS: atom_id res chain seq x y z
N MET A 1 -18.75 16.58 -5.34
CA MET A 1 -18.77 15.43 -4.40
C MET A 1 -17.48 15.49 -3.58
N THR A 2 -17.53 15.33 -2.27
CA THR A 2 -16.32 15.26 -1.44
C THR A 2 -15.63 13.90 -1.64
N SER A 3 -14.31 13.83 -1.37
CA SER A 3 -13.53 12.58 -1.49
C SER A 3 -14.18 11.43 -0.71
N ASP A 4 -14.69 11.73 0.49
CA ASP A 4 -15.37 10.75 1.34
C ASP A 4 -16.65 10.20 0.69
N SER A 5 -17.46 11.06 0.06
CA SER A 5 -18.68 10.61 -0.61
C SER A 5 -18.37 9.67 -1.78
N VAL A 6 -17.31 9.93 -2.55
CA VAL A 6 -16.91 9.05 -3.66
C VAL A 6 -16.49 7.68 -3.14
N TRP A 7 -15.68 7.64 -2.08
CA TRP A 7 -15.22 6.37 -1.51
C TRP A 7 -16.36 5.57 -0.85
N GLN A 8 -17.33 6.25 -0.25
CA GLN A 8 -18.54 5.60 0.24
C GLN A 8 -19.36 4.96 -0.90
N VAL A 9 -19.54 5.66 -2.03
CA VAL A 9 -20.23 5.09 -3.20
C VAL A 9 -19.52 3.84 -3.71
N VAL A 10 -18.19 3.90 -3.87
CA VAL A 10 -17.39 2.74 -4.28
C VAL A 10 -17.56 1.58 -3.30
N ARG A 11 -17.50 1.85 -2.00
CA ARG A 11 -17.70 0.84 -0.96
C ARG A 11 -19.06 0.13 -1.10
N TYR A 12 -20.14 0.89 -1.25
CA TYR A 12 -21.47 0.31 -1.37
C TYR A 12 -21.64 -0.50 -2.66
N LEU A 13 -21.04 -0.06 -3.78
CA LEU A 13 -21.02 -0.84 -5.02
C LEU A 13 -20.29 -2.17 -4.85
N LEU A 14 -19.14 -2.17 -4.18
CA LEU A 14 -18.38 -3.40 -3.90
C LEU A 14 -19.15 -4.36 -2.99
N ILE A 15 -19.81 -3.83 -1.95
CA ILE A 15 -20.67 -4.62 -1.06
C ILE A 15 -21.83 -5.24 -1.84
N ALA A 16 -22.50 -4.45 -2.68
CA ALA A 16 -23.61 -4.93 -3.49
C ALA A 16 -23.17 -6.03 -4.47
N ALA A 17 -22.05 -5.81 -5.18
CA ALA A 17 -21.49 -6.78 -6.12
C ALA A 17 -21.07 -8.09 -5.42
N GLY A 18 -20.37 -7.99 -4.28
CA GLY A 18 -19.96 -9.17 -3.50
C GLY A 18 -21.14 -9.97 -2.96
N SER A 19 -22.15 -9.27 -2.43
CA SER A 19 -23.39 -9.89 -1.95
C SER A 19 -24.15 -10.59 -3.08
N PHE A 20 -24.24 -9.96 -4.25
CA PHE A 20 -24.88 -10.53 -5.43
C PHE A 20 -24.15 -11.76 -5.95
N ALA A 21 -22.82 -11.70 -6.09
CA ALA A 21 -22.01 -12.81 -6.57
C ALA A 21 -22.11 -14.03 -5.63
N THR A 22 -22.16 -13.79 -4.31
CA THR A 22 -22.34 -14.85 -3.32
C THR A 22 -23.76 -15.44 -3.38
N GLY A 23 -24.79 -14.59 -3.47
CA GLY A 23 -26.18 -15.04 -3.60
C GLY A 23 -26.47 -15.81 -4.88
N LYS A 24 -25.72 -15.56 -5.96
CA LYS A 24 -25.77 -16.31 -7.22
C LYS A 24 -24.95 -17.60 -7.21
N GLY A 25 -24.18 -17.86 -6.15
CA GLY A 25 -23.30 -19.03 -6.04
C GLY A 25 -22.07 -18.97 -6.94
N TRP A 26 -21.70 -17.79 -7.46
CA TRP A 26 -20.47 -17.63 -8.25
C TRP A 26 -19.22 -17.75 -7.39
N VAL A 27 -19.35 -17.37 -6.12
CA VAL A 27 -18.31 -17.48 -5.09
C VAL A 27 -18.96 -17.89 -3.77
N THR A 28 -18.26 -18.72 -3.00
CA THR A 28 -18.65 -19.06 -1.63
C THR A 28 -18.13 -18.01 -0.64
N SER A 29 -18.72 -17.96 0.56
CA SER A 29 -18.25 -17.07 1.64
C SER A 29 -16.78 -17.29 1.99
N ASP A 30 -16.33 -18.54 1.96
CA ASP A 30 -14.93 -18.89 2.21
C ASP A 30 -14.01 -18.37 1.09
N GLN A 31 -14.45 -18.45 -0.17
CA GLN A 31 -13.71 -17.89 -1.30
C GLN A 31 -13.62 -16.36 -1.20
N VAL A 32 -14.71 -15.67 -0.84
CA VAL A 32 -14.69 -14.21 -0.62
C VAL A 32 -13.70 -13.83 0.46
N THR A 33 -13.68 -14.57 1.57
CA THR A 33 -12.73 -14.35 2.68
C THR A 33 -11.28 -14.54 2.21
N GLY A 34 -11.01 -15.59 1.44
CA GLY A 34 -9.70 -15.83 0.82
C GLY A 34 -9.27 -14.73 -0.16
N ILE A 35 -10.18 -14.25 -1.00
CA ILE A 35 -9.93 -13.15 -1.95
C ILE A 35 -9.55 -11.87 -1.21
N ILE A 36 -10.30 -11.48 -0.17
CA ILE A 36 -10.00 -10.27 0.60
C ILE A 36 -8.63 -10.40 1.29
N GLY A 37 -8.32 -11.56 1.86
CA GLY A 37 -7.00 -11.84 2.43
C GLY A 37 -5.87 -11.66 1.41
N ALA A 38 -6.03 -12.27 0.22
CA ALA A 38 -5.05 -12.18 -0.86
C ALA A 38 -4.86 -10.74 -1.35
N ILE A 39 -5.94 -9.98 -1.54
CA ILE A 39 -5.88 -8.56 -1.93
C ILE A 39 -5.12 -7.75 -0.88
N GLY A 40 -5.40 -7.97 0.41
CA GLY A 40 -4.70 -7.31 1.50
C GLY A 40 -3.19 -7.57 1.46
N THR A 41 -2.78 -8.82 1.31
CA THR A 41 -1.36 -9.19 1.22
C THR A 41 -0.68 -8.58 0.01
N LEU A 42 -1.29 -8.68 -1.18
CA LEU A 42 -0.72 -8.11 -2.41
C LEU A 42 -0.61 -6.59 -2.32
N PHE A 43 -1.61 -5.93 -1.74
CA PHE A 43 -1.57 -4.49 -1.50
C PHE A 43 -0.40 -4.11 -0.59
N THR A 44 -0.18 -4.82 0.52
CA THR A 44 0.96 -4.54 1.42
C THR A 44 2.30 -4.69 0.70
N VAL A 45 2.46 -5.74 -0.12
CA VAL A 45 3.68 -5.93 -0.91
C VAL A 45 3.87 -4.80 -1.92
N ALA A 46 2.84 -4.47 -2.69
CA ALA A 46 2.89 -3.38 -3.67
C ALA A 46 3.20 -2.03 -3.01
N TRP A 47 2.62 -1.76 -1.85
CA TRP A 47 2.88 -0.55 -1.07
C TRP A 47 4.35 -0.48 -0.62
N GLY A 48 4.89 -1.56 -0.07
CA GLY A 48 6.30 -1.63 0.34
C GLY A 48 7.26 -1.38 -0.83
N LEU A 49 6.98 -1.98 -2.00
CA LEU A 49 7.74 -1.74 -3.22
C LEU A 49 7.62 -0.30 -3.72
N TYR A 50 6.42 0.27 -3.71
CA TYR A 50 6.16 1.66 -4.12
C TYR A 50 6.92 2.67 -3.25
N VAL A 51 6.87 2.50 -1.93
CA VAL A 51 7.62 3.36 -0.98
C VAL A 51 9.13 3.20 -1.20
N LYS A 52 9.61 1.98 -1.42
CA LYS A 52 11.03 1.71 -1.67
C LYS A 52 11.51 2.24 -3.02
N ALA A 53 10.67 2.21 -4.05
CA ALA A 53 11.02 2.73 -5.37
C ALA A 53 11.25 4.25 -5.37
N ASN A 54 10.54 4.98 -4.49
CA ASN A 54 10.65 6.44 -4.38
C ASN A 54 11.58 6.91 -3.25
N THR A 55 12.27 5.99 -2.55
CA THR A 55 13.17 6.39 -1.47
C THR A 55 14.48 6.95 -2.02
N ARG A 56 14.89 8.10 -1.48
CA ARG A 56 16.26 8.63 -1.63
C ARG A 56 17.15 8.26 -0.44
N ALA A 57 16.66 7.41 0.46
CA ALA A 57 17.41 7.01 1.64
C ALA A 57 18.62 6.18 1.22
N VAL A 58 19.80 6.63 1.65
CA VAL A 58 21.04 5.87 1.54
C VAL A 58 20.98 4.72 2.56
N PRO A 59 21.28 3.47 2.17
CA PRO A 59 21.36 2.36 3.12
C PRO A 59 22.32 2.71 4.27
N SER A 60 21.98 2.34 5.51
CA SER A 60 22.81 2.67 6.69
C SER A 60 24.26 2.19 6.55
N VAL A 61 24.46 1.03 5.91
CA VAL A 61 25.79 0.48 5.59
C VAL A 61 26.58 1.34 4.61
N THR A 62 25.91 2.03 3.69
CA THR A 62 26.53 2.96 2.75
C THR A 62 26.77 4.30 3.43
N ALA A 63 25.83 4.78 4.25
CA ALA A 63 25.99 6.02 5.02
C ALA A 63 27.09 5.94 6.11
N ALA A 64 27.40 4.73 6.59
CA ALA A 64 28.46 4.50 7.57
C ALA A 64 29.88 4.53 6.96
N ARG A 65 30.01 4.62 5.63
CA ARG A 65 31.30 4.67 4.96
C ARG A 65 31.94 6.06 5.10
N PRO A 66 33.24 6.15 5.41
CA PRO A 66 33.93 7.42 5.62
C PRO A 66 34.09 8.24 4.33
N ASP A 67 33.96 7.63 3.15
CA ASP A 67 34.04 8.26 1.84
C ASP A 67 32.69 8.82 1.33
N VAL A 68 31.59 8.55 2.03
CA VAL A 68 30.25 8.99 1.60
C VAL A 68 29.93 10.34 2.26
N PRO A 69 29.72 11.42 1.48
CA PRO A 69 29.37 12.72 2.03
C PRO A 69 28.04 12.63 2.79
N THR A 70 28.03 13.15 4.01
CA THR A 70 26.81 13.17 4.84
C THR A 70 26.24 14.57 4.91
N VAL A 71 24.92 14.69 4.76
CA VAL A 71 24.22 15.97 4.90
C VAL A 71 23.67 16.05 6.31
N SER A 72 24.03 17.10 7.05
CA SER A 72 23.48 17.38 8.36
C SER A 72 21.97 17.63 8.27
N ALA A 73 21.16 16.80 8.93
CA ALA A 73 19.72 17.00 8.98
C ALA A 73 19.30 18.30 9.70
N ALA A 74 20.16 18.83 10.58
CA ALA A 74 19.90 20.05 11.35
C ALA A 74 20.29 21.34 10.61
N THR A 75 21.27 21.28 9.70
CA THR A 75 21.88 22.50 9.10
C THR A 75 22.03 22.46 7.58
N GLY A 76 21.79 21.31 6.93
CA GLY A 76 21.97 21.15 5.47
C GLY A 76 23.42 21.16 4.99
N ALA A 77 24.39 21.30 5.90
CA ALA A 77 25.81 21.29 5.56
C ALA A 77 26.28 19.90 5.14
N VAL A 78 27.11 19.84 4.11
CA VAL A 78 27.78 18.62 3.63
C VAL A 78 29.10 18.46 4.37
N LYS A 79 29.35 17.28 4.95
CA LYS A 79 30.62 16.89 5.58
C LYS A 79 31.20 15.65 4.93
#